data_AF-A0A832G183-F1
#
_entry.id   AF-A0A832G183-F1
#
_cell.length_a   1.000
_cell.length_b   1.000
_cell.length_c   1.000
_cell.angle_alpha   90.00
_cell.angle_beta   90.00
_cell.angle_gamma   90.00
#
_symmetry.space_group_name_H-M   'P 1'
#
loop_
_entity.id
_entity.type
_entity.pdbx_description
1 polymer ?
#
loop_
_entity_poly.entity_id
_entity_poly.type
_entity_poly.pdbx_seq_one_letter_code
_entity_poly.pdbx_strand_id
1 'polypeptide(L)'
;MLGKIYKKKPLFDSKLGFSLIELVIAMTVIAIVSGALWGNFFSSVIKGRDSRRKQDLDSIARALELYYADMKAYPTGLPSWGTSFTHPENTSVIYMQKVPNDPMSPTYSYCYVSDGTYYKLYANLQNTSDPKLLPALVSCQGVNYNYGISSTNTSP
;
A
#
# COMPACT_ATOMS: atom_id res chain seq x y z
N MET A 1 65.21 1.76 -48.67
CA MET A 1 64.22 2.16 -47.64
C MET A 1 63.27 3.17 -48.28
N LEU A 2 61.96 3.00 -48.15
CA LEU A 2 60.91 4.05 -48.06
C LEU A 2 59.54 3.35 -48.13
N GLY A 3 59.01 2.99 -46.95
CA GLY A 3 57.67 2.42 -46.81
C GLY A 3 56.60 3.52 -46.94
N LYS A 4 55.62 3.32 -47.81
CA LYS A 4 54.45 4.20 -47.92
C LYS A 4 53.48 3.94 -46.76
N ILE A 5 53.24 4.96 -45.94
CA ILE A 5 52.29 4.95 -44.84
C ILE A 5 50.87 5.17 -45.41
N TYR A 6 50.00 4.16 -45.31
CA TYR A 6 48.58 4.32 -45.63
C TYR A 6 47.83 4.90 -44.42
N LYS A 7 47.36 6.15 -44.53
CA LYS A 7 46.45 6.74 -43.54
C LYS A 7 45.06 6.11 -43.68
N LYS A 8 44.58 5.43 -42.63
CA LYS A 8 43.17 4.99 -42.55
C LYS A 8 42.27 6.24 -42.49
N LYS A 9 41.31 6.34 -43.41
CA LYS A 9 40.21 7.32 -43.29
C LYS A 9 39.25 6.86 -42.18
N PRO A 10 38.79 7.73 -41.28
CA PRO A 10 37.76 7.38 -40.30
C PRO A 10 36.47 7.01 -41.05
N LEU A 11 35.84 5.89 -40.68
CA LEU A 11 34.65 5.33 -41.33
C LEU A 11 33.32 5.96 -40.87
N PHE A 12 33.35 6.90 -39.93
CA PHE A 12 32.15 7.55 -39.42
C PHE A 12 32.23 9.05 -39.64
N ASP A 13 31.46 9.52 -40.62
CA ASP A 13 31.17 10.94 -40.82
C ASP A 13 30.09 11.35 -39.80
N SER A 14 30.52 11.95 -38.70
CA SER A 14 29.65 12.43 -37.64
C SER A 14 29.07 13.81 -38.00
N LYS A 15 28.13 13.84 -38.93
CA LYS A 15 27.28 15.02 -39.19
C LYS A 15 25.83 14.63 -39.46
N LEU A 16 25.15 14.17 -38.40
CA LEU A 16 23.70 14.14 -38.34
C LEU A 16 23.31 14.93 -37.09
N GLY A 17 23.08 16.24 -37.26
CA GLY A 17 22.51 17.09 -36.23
C GLY A 17 21.00 17.10 -36.34
N PHE A 18 20.31 17.19 -35.20
CA PHE A 18 18.85 17.36 -35.15
C PHE A 18 18.43 18.67 -35.83
N SER A 19 17.34 18.62 -36.59
CA SER A 19 16.73 19.82 -37.16
C SER A 19 15.96 20.59 -36.10
N LEU A 20 15.86 21.92 -36.26
CA LEU A 20 15.03 22.77 -35.41
C LEU A 20 13.56 22.33 -35.42
N ILE A 21 13.06 21.91 -36.59
CA ILE A 21 11.67 21.43 -36.70
C ILE A 21 11.47 20.10 -35.96
N GLU A 22 12.47 19.21 -35.93
CA GLU A 22 12.39 17.94 -35.20
C GLU A 22 12.34 18.18 -33.69
N LEU A 23 13.13 19.13 -33.19
CA LEU A 23 13.10 19.50 -31.78
C LEU A 23 11.73 20.11 -31.40
N VAL A 24 11.18 20.98 -32.25
CA VAL A 24 9.87 21.62 -32.02
C VAL A 24 8.73 20.59 -32.05
N ILE A 25 8.73 19.65 -33.00
CA ILE A 25 7.74 18.56 -33.05
C ILE A 25 7.87 17.67 -31.81
N ALA A 26 9.09 17.29 -31.42
CA ALA A 26 9.30 16.45 -30.24
C ALA A 26 8.78 17.11 -28.96
N MET A 27 9.07 18.40 -28.74
CA MET A 27 8.55 19.14 -27.59
C MET A 27 7.02 19.28 -27.61
N THR A 28 6.44 19.42 -28.80
CA THR A 28 4.98 19.50 -28.97
C THR A 28 4.31 18.19 -28.57
N VAL A 29 4.86 17.05 -29.00
CA VAL A 29 4.35 15.71 -28.63
C VAL A 29 4.48 15.50 -27.12
N ILE A 30 5.63 15.85 -26.52
CA ILE A 30 5.84 15.74 -25.07
C ILE A 30 4.82 16.60 -24.31
N ALA A 31 4.53 17.83 -24.75
CA ALA A 31 3.55 18.70 -24.10
C ALA A 31 2.13 18.11 -24.12
N ILE A 32 1.71 17.55 -25.25
CA ILE A 32 0.38 16.92 -25.39
C ILE A 32 0.27 15.67 -24.51
N VAL A 33 1.25 14.77 -24.58
CA VAL A 33 1.24 13.52 -23.80
C VAL A 33 1.35 13.81 -22.30
N SER A 34 2.14 14.81 -21.92
CA SER A 34 2.32 15.20 -20.51
C SER A 34 1.00 15.65 -19.88
N GLY A 35 0.10 16.33 -20.61
CA GLY A 35 -1.20 16.74 -20.08
C GLY A 35 -2.17 15.57 -19.85
N ALA A 36 -2.10 14.52 -20.67
CA ALA A 36 -3.07 13.42 -20.66
C ALA A 36 -2.90 12.43 -19.49
N LEU A 37 -1.71 12.38 -18.86
CA LEU A 37 -1.37 11.36 -17.87
C LEU A 37 -1.76 11.70 -16.42
N TRP A 38 -2.14 12.95 -16.11
CA TRP A 38 -2.27 13.40 -14.71
C TRP A 38 -3.55 12.90 -14.01
N GLY A 39 -4.67 12.77 -14.71
CA GLY A 39 -5.97 12.54 -14.06
C GLY A 39 -6.15 11.16 -13.41
N ASN A 40 -5.62 10.10 -14.03
CA ASN A 40 -5.98 8.72 -13.66
C ASN A 40 -4.96 8.02 -12.75
N PHE A 41 -3.73 8.54 -12.67
CA PHE A 41 -2.65 7.91 -11.91
C PHE A 41 -2.94 7.94 -10.40
N PHE A 42 -3.37 9.09 -9.87
CA PHE A 42 -3.61 9.26 -8.44
C PHE A 42 -4.75 8.37 -7.91
N SER A 43 -5.84 8.22 -8.67
CA SER A 43 -6.96 7.36 -8.28
C SER A 43 -6.52 5.89 -8.17
N SER A 44 -5.65 5.42 -9.07
CA SER A 44 -5.14 4.05 -9.05
C SER A 44 -4.25 3.78 -7.84
N VAL A 45 -3.40 4.74 -7.48
CA VAL A 45 -2.56 4.66 -6.27
C VAL A 45 -3.42 4.64 -5.00
N ILE A 46 -4.45 5.50 -4.93
CA ILE A 46 -5.41 5.52 -3.80
C ILE A 46 -6.10 4.17 -3.66
N LYS A 47 -6.66 3.63 -4.75
CA LYS A 47 -7.31 2.31 -4.75
C LYS A 47 -6.35 1.19 -4.35
N GLY A 48 -5.09 1.27 -4.78
CA GLY A 48 -4.04 0.33 -4.38
C GLY A 48 -3.79 0.33 -2.87
N ARG A 49 -3.66 1.53 -2.26
CA ARG A 49 -3.48 1.66 -0.80
C ARG A 49 -4.72 1.20 -0.03
N ASP A 50 -5.91 1.54 -0.50
CA ASP A 50 -7.17 1.13 0.15
C ASP A 50 -7.39 -0.38 0.04
N SER A 51 -7.07 -0.98 -1.11
CA SER A 51 -7.05 -2.44 -1.26
C SER A 51 -6.06 -3.08 -0.30
N ARG A 52 -4.87 -2.48 -0.12
CA ARG A 52 -3.87 -2.98 0.82
C ARG A 52 -4.39 -2.93 2.26
N ARG A 53 -5.01 -1.83 2.69
CA ARG A 53 -5.62 -1.70 4.03
C ARG A 53 -6.68 -2.78 4.28
N LYS A 54 -7.56 -3.02 3.32
CA LYS A 54 -8.58 -4.08 3.41
C LYS A 54 -7.94 -5.45 3.61
N GLN A 55 -6.94 -5.78 2.80
CA GLN A 55 -6.20 -7.05 2.89
C GLN A 55 -5.42 -7.20 4.20
N ASP A 56 -4.83 -6.11 4.70
CA ASP A 56 -4.12 -6.09 5.97
C ASP A 56 -5.08 -6.41 7.12
N LEU A 57 -6.24 -5.75 7.16
CA LEU A 57 -7.30 -6.04 8.14
C LEU A 57 -7.79 -7.48 8.04
N ASP A 58 -8.07 -7.98 6.84
CA ASP A 58 -8.48 -9.38 6.62
C ASP A 58 -7.41 -10.38 7.09
N SER A 59 -6.13 -10.05 6.93
CA SER A 59 -5.02 -10.90 7.37
C SER A 59 -4.89 -10.92 8.89
N ILE A 60 -5.09 -9.77 9.54
CA ILE A 60 -5.14 -9.68 11.01
C ILE A 60 -6.34 -10.47 11.55
N ALA A 61 -7.53 -10.32 10.94
CA ALA A 61 -8.73 -11.08 11.31
C ALA A 61 -8.48 -12.60 11.29
N ARG A 62 -7.86 -13.13 10.23
CA ARG A 62 -7.49 -14.56 10.17
C ARG A 62 -6.55 -14.98 11.31
N ALA A 63 -5.56 -14.14 11.63
CA ALA A 63 -4.65 -14.42 12.74
C ALA A 63 -5.37 -14.38 14.10
N LEU A 64 -6.35 -13.50 14.27
CA LEU A 64 -7.21 -13.44 15.46
C LEU A 64 -8.07 -14.69 15.59
N GLU A 65 -8.60 -15.23 14.49
CA GLU A 65 -9.34 -16.49 14.51
C GLU A 65 -8.46 -17.69 14.89
N LEU A 66 -7.20 -17.73 14.40
CA LEU A 66 -6.23 -18.73 14.85
C LEU A 66 -5.94 -18.61 16.35
N TYR A 67 -5.75 -17.38 16.84
CA TYR A 67 -5.56 -17.13 18.27
C TYR A 67 -6.77 -17.60 19.09
N TYR A 68 -7.98 -17.29 18.64
CA TYR A 68 -9.21 -17.72 19.32
C TYR A 68 -9.36 -19.24 19.35
N ALA A 69 -8.95 -19.93 18.28
CA ALA A 69 -8.98 -21.38 18.23
C ALA A 69 -8.17 -22.02 19.37
N ASP A 70 -7.02 -21.44 19.71
CA ASP A 70 -6.12 -21.92 20.76
C ASP A 70 -6.50 -21.40 22.15
N MET A 71 -6.76 -20.09 22.27
CA MET A 71 -6.94 -19.40 23.56
C MET A 71 -8.39 -19.31 24.03
N LYS A 72 -9.35 -19.66 23.16
CA LYS A 72 -10.81 -19.53 23.39
C LYS A 72 -11.30 -18.13 23.74
N ALA A 73 -10.47 -17.12 23.47
CA ALA A 73 -10.77 -15.70 23.63
C ALA A 73 -9.96 -14.92 22.60
N TYR A 74 -10.42 -13.74 22.20
CA TYR A 74 -9.62 -12.80 21.41
C TYR A 74 -8.64 -12.05 22.31
N PRO A 75 -7.46 -11.63 21.83
CA PRO A 75 -6.53 -10.87 22.65
C PRO A 75 -7.12 -9.49 22.97
N THR A 76 -6.92 -8.97 24.17
CA THR A 76 -7.41 -7.62 24.53
C THR A 76 -6.58 -6.49 23.88
N GLY A 77 -5.40 -6.82 23.37
CA GLY A 77 -4.56 -5.92 22.58
C GLY A 77 -3.71 -6.70 21.59
N LEU A 78 -3.39 -6.07 20.46
CA LEU A 78 -2.41 -6.60 19.51
C LEU A 78 -0.99 -6.19 19.93
N PRO A 79 0.04 -6.96 19.52
CA PRO A 79 1.41 -6.49 19.62
C PRO A 79 1.60 -5.23 18.75
N SER A 80 2.73 -4.54 18.95
CA SER A 80 3.04 -3.34 18.17
C SER A 80 2.99 -3.59 16.67
N TRP A 81 2.48 -2.61 15.92
CA TRP A 81 2.50 -2.68 14.46
C TRP A 81 3.92 -2.89 13.94
N GLY A 82 4.09 -3.87 13.06
CA GLY A 82 5.37 -4.25 12.49
C GLY A 82 6.08 -5.42 13.17
N THR A 83 5.56 -5.94 14.29
CA THR A 83 6.11 -7.10 15.00
C THR A 83 5.29 -8.37 14.78
N SER A 84 5.82 -9.52 15.20
CA SER A 84 5.09 -10.79 15.12
C SER A 84 3.97 -10.87 16.15
N PHE A 85 2.89 -11.56 15.78
CA PHE A 85 1.81 -11.96 16.68
C PHE A 85 1.95 -13.43 17.01
N THR A 86 2.27 -13.71 18.28
CA THR A 86 2.59 -15.05 18.78
C THR A 86 1.73 -15.41 19.98
N HIS A 87 1.71 -16.70 20.33
CA HIS A 87 1.06 -17.17 21.54
C HIS A 87 1.76 -16.56 22.79
N PRO A 88 1.00 -16.10 23.81
CA PRO A 88 1.56 -15.40 24.96
C PRO A 88 2.51 -16.27 25.80
N GLU A 89 2.19 -17.56 25.93
CA GLU A 89 2.99 -18.52 26.72
C GLU A 89 3.99 -19.34 25.89
N ASN A 90 3.90 -19.31 24.56
CA ASN A 90 4.75 -20.10 23.67
C ASN A 90 5.06 -19.33 22.39
N THR A 91 6.16 -18.60 22.40
CA THR A 91 6.58 -17.75 21.27
C THR A 91 6.96 -18.52 20.00
N SER A 92 7.05 -19.86 20.06
CA SER A 92 7.25 -20.71 18.88
C SER A 92 5.99 -20.84 18.04
N VAL A 93 4.80 -20.60 18.63
CA VAL A 93 3.53 -20.57 17.92
C VAL A 93 3.30 -19.15 17.41
N ILE A 94 3.30 -19.00 16.09
CA ILE A 94 3.18 -17.71 15.40
C ILE A 94 1.87 -17.67 14.62
N TYR A 95 0.96 -16.80 15.03
CA TYR A 95 -0.31 -16.56 14.32
C TYR A 95 -0.14 -15.63 13.13
N MET A 96 0.81 -14.68 13.23
CA MET A 96 1.18 -13.77 12.15
C MET A 96 2.64 -13.38 12.27
N GLN A 97 3.41 -13.53 11.19
CA GLN A 97 4.84 -13.16 11.18
C GLN A 97 5.07 -11.67 11.39
N LYS A 98 4.16 -10.85 10.86
CA LYS A 98 4.22 -9.39 10.97
C LYS A 98 2.82 -8.81 10.94
N VAL A 99 2.43 -8.15 12.03
CA VAL A 99 1.23 -7.32 12.05
C VAL A 99 1.51 -6.07 11.19
N PRO A 100 0.75 -5.80 10.13
CA PRO A 100 1.06 -4.74 9.17
C PRO A 100 0.82 -3.34 9.77
N ASN A 101 1.62 -2.36 9.34
CA ASN A 101 1.35 -0.94 9.56
C ASN A 101 0.48 -0.40 8.41
N ASP A 102 -0.28 0.67 8.66
CA ASP A 102 -0.93 1.40 7.57
C ASP A 102 0.12 1.89 6.55
N PRO A 103 -0.15 1.79 5.23
CA PRO A 103 0.77 2.26 4.18
C PRO A 103 1.17 3.74 4.27
N MET A 104 0.43 4.54 5.04
CA MET A 104 0.68 5.97 5.27
C MET A 104 0.94 6.28 6.74
N SER A 105 1.39 5.30 7.53
CA SER A 105 1.88 5.54 8.89
C SER A 105 3.02 6.57 8.91
N PRO A 106 3.05 7.53 9.87
CA PRO A 106 2.16 7.65 11.03
C PRO A 106 0.91 8.52 10.80
N THR A 107 0.71 9.07 9.59
CA THR A 107 -0.46 9.92 9.28
C THR A 107 -1.77 9.17 9.44
N TYR A 108 -1.78 7.89 9.08
CA TYR A 108 -2.88 6.96 9.32
C TYR A 108 -2.36 5.77 10.13
N SER A 109 -3.23 5.20 10.97
CA SER A 109 -2.97 3.98 11.72
C SER A 109 -4.21 3.10 11.65
N TYR A 110 -4.04 1.81 11.88
CA TYR A 110 -5.16 0.93 12.20
C TYR A 110 -5.55 1.11 13.66
N CYS A 111 -6.81 0.78 13.97
CA CYS A 111 -7.27 0.59 15.33
C CYS A 111 -7.72 -0.85 15.53
N TYR A 112 -7.42 -1.39 16.71
CA TYR A 112 -7.92 -2.67 17.21
C TYR A 112 -8.60 -2.47 18.57
N VAL A 113 -9.80 -3.03 18.74
CA VAL A 113 -10.53 -3.06 20.02
C VAL A 113 -11.09 -4.46 20.23
N SER A 114 -10.96 -4.98 21.45
CA SER A 114 -11.48 -6.30 21.83
C SER A 114 -11.83 -6.32 23.32
N ASP A 115 -12.87 -7.07 23.67
CA ASP A 115 -13.26 -7.39 25.06
C ASP A 115 -12.95 -8.86 25.42
N GLY A 116 -12.30 -9.60 24.51
CA GLY A 116 -12.05 -11.04 24.63
C GLY A 116 -13.12 -11.93 24.01
N THR A 117 -14.34 -11.41 23.80
CA THR A 117 -15.46 -12.14 23.18
C THR A 117 -15.68 -11.73 21.73
N TYR A 118 -15.39 -10.47 21.39
CA TYR A 118 -15.39 -9.97 20.03
C TYR A 118 -14.14 -9.14 19.75
N TYR A 119 -13.86 -8.89 18.48
CA TYR A 119 -12.93 -7.85 18.07
C TYR A 119 -13.54 -6.93 17.02
N LYS A 120 -12.98 -5.72 16.93
CA LYS A 120 -13.22 -4.76 15.86
C LYS A 120 -11.89 -4.18 15.39
N LEU A 121 -11.74 -4.10 14.07
CA LEU A 121 -10.59 -3.55 13.38
C LEU A 121 -11.04 -2.41 12.48
N TYR A 122 -10.32 -1.29 12.51
CA TYR A 122 -10.67 -0.11 11.76
C TYR A 122 -9.51 0.46 10.95
N ALA A 123 -9.83 1.07 9.81
CA ALA A 123 -8.90 1.78 8.95
C ALA A 123 -9.58 3.00 8.28
N ASN A 124 -8.77 3.89 7.70
CA ASN A 124 -9.25 5.02 6.91
C ASN A 124 -9.01 4.77 5.42
N LEU A 125 -10.08 4.48 4.68
CA LEU A 125 -10.04 4.47 3.22
C LEU A 125 -10.01 5.91 2.71
N GLN A 126 -9.16 6.16 1.72
CA GLN A 126 -9.04 7.46 1.06
C GLN A 126 -10.14 7.66 0.02
N ASN A 127 -10.61 6.59 -0.61
CA ASN A 127 -11.73 6.63 -1.54
C ASN A 127 -13.06 6.82 -0.79
N THR A 128 -13.59 8.04 -0.81
CA THR A 128 -14.87 8.40 -0.17
C THR A 128 -16.11 7.85 -0.89
N SER A 129 -15.95 7.27 -2.08
CA SER A 129 -17.02 6.61 -2.83
C SER A 129 -16.96 5.08 -2.74
N ASP A 130 -16.16 4.54 -1.82
CA ASP A 130 -16.05 3.09 -1.65
C ASP A 130 -17.36 2.52 -1.05
N PRO A 131 -17.96 1.47 -1.65
CA PRO A 131 -19.23 0.92 -1.17
C PRO A 131 -19.11 0.20 0.17
N LYS A 132 -17.88 -0.08 0.64
CA LYS A 132 -17.64 -0.72 1.93
C LYS A 132 -17.42 0.28 3.07
N LEU A 133 -17.61 1.58 2.83
CA LEU A 133 -17.55 2.57 3.91
C LEU A 133 -18.62 2.29 4.96
N LEU A 134 -18.28 2.57 6.21
CA LEU A 134 -19.21 2.52 7.33
C LEU A 134 -20.31 3.59 7.14
N PRO A 135 -21.56 3.32 7.58
CA PRO A 135 -22.66 4.26 7.44
C PRO A 135 -22.46 5.56 8.24
N ALA A 136 -21.62 5.51 9.29
CA ALA A 136 -21.18 6.66 10.06
C ALA A 136 -19.72 6.47 10.48
N LEU A 137 -19.03 7.57 10.76
CA LEU A 137 -17.68 7.52 11.31
C LEU A 137 -17.70 6.90 12.72
N VAL A 138 -16.77 6.00 12.98
CA VAL A 138 -16.61 5.35 14.28
C VAL A 138 -15.35 5.88 14.96
N SER A 139 -15.49 6.33 16.21
CA SER A 139 -14.36 6.77 17.01
C SER A 139 -13.71 5.59 17.71
N CYS A 140 -12.41 5.43 17.52
CA CYS A 140 -11.58 4.51 18.29
C CYS A 140 -10.31 5.23 18.74
N GLN A 141 -10.02 5.14 20.05
CA GLN A 141 -8.82 5.75 20.66
C GLN A 141 -8.67 7.24 20.32
N GLY A 142 -9.79 7.96 20.16
CA GLY A 142 -9.81 9.38 19.82
C GLY A 142 -9.66 9.73 18.33
N VAL A 143 -9.59 8.72 17.45
CA VAL A 143 -9.50 8.89 15.99
C VAL A 143 -10.76 8.35 15.31
N ASN A 144 -11.25 9.05 14.28
CA ASN A 144 -12.42 8.63 13.52
C ASN A 144 -12.04 7.76 12.31
N TYR A 145 -12.75 6.65 12.14
CA TYR A 145 -12.55 5.67 11.10
C TYR A 145 -13.78 5.54 10.19
N ASN A 146 -13.55 5.24 8.91
CA ASN A 146 -14.61 5.14 7.90
C ASN A 146 -14.74 3.74 7.29
N TYR A 147 -13.91 2.79 7.72
CA TYR A 147 -13.97 1.39 7.32
C TYR A 147 -13.63 0.51 8.53
N GLY A 148 -14.31 -0.62 8.65
CA GLY A 148 -14.00 -1.59 9.68
C GLY A 148 -14.48 -2.99 9.35
N ILE A 149 -13.89 -3.97 10.03
CA ILE A 149 -14.31 -5.37 10.06
C ILE A 149 -14.35 -5.83 11.52
N SER A 150 -15.10 -6.87 11.80
CA SER A 150 -15.26 -7.40 13.15
C SER A 150 -15.44 -8.91 13.12
N SER A 151 -15.39 -9.53 14.30
CA SER A 151 -15.86 -10.90 14.48
C SER A 151 -17.36 -11.02 14.16
N THR A 152 -17.83 -12.23 13.85
CA THR A 152 -19.19 -12.48 13.33
C THR A 152 -20.31 -12.15 14.32
N ASN A 153 -19.99 -11.98 15.60
CA ASN A 153 -20.94 -11.69 16.68
C ASN A 153 -21.14 -10.19 16.94
N THR A 154 -20.48 -9.29 16.20
CA THR A 154 -20.66 -7.85 16.35
C THR A 154 -20.54 -7.14 14.99
N SER A 155 -21.14 -5.95 14.88
CA SER A 155 -20.93 -5.06 13.72
C SER A 155 -19.69 -4.19 13.98
N PRO A 156 -18.86 -3.92 12.95
CA PRO A 156 -17.84 -2.89 13.04
C PRO A 156 -18.49 -1.53 13.24
#